data_AF-A0A4S9UYU8-F1
#
_entry.id   AF-A0A4S9UYU8-F1
#
_cell.length_a   1.000
_cell.length_b   1.000
_cell.length_c   1.000
_cell.angle_alpha   90.00
_cell.angle_beta   90.00
_cell.angle_gamma   90.00
#
_symmetry.space_group_name_H-M   'P 1'
#
loop_
_entity.id
_entity.type
_entity.pdbx_description
1 polymer ?
#
loop_
_entity_poly.entity_id
_entity_poly.type
_entity_poly.pdbx_seq_one_letter_code
_entity_poly.pdbx_strand_id
1 'polypeptide(L)'
;MKFSPDHFYPLFVTADVSLTAINHVLESALNEEFSPDYRWGSDWLLIEHPDQHDFSGPTMPLRQHFDNGFLNASNDELQQFINVKLLGHARAMYSTASLYGVIDQRTAEDNTISFFIQDDVNPIQEAQIRSMWGTGSALDNTLAHYVDSMEHIAYNPDNAFDLTAAEARANIIALENELTDQEALRFLELTNSGESLDDAVKAKDRLNNWLGGEALNVTTRWFEFRLEATCAMGHINLIDDYGAFEILTNSVFKDDMFDEEGLKRFYPGATVMASSQQRETPTSHDGQAGINPADHYTIGWICALPIELAAAIKMLDEEHQRLPLPPGDDNSYRFGRIGDHNIVIGCLPSGRTGLVSASSVATQMMSAFRQIRVGLMVGIGGGVPSEDDDIRLGDIVVSHPNNQHGGVVQYDFGKTRSDGIFERTGSLNSPPKALLTVLTDVRAAAEEVDGLKIGDYLSRLTERLPLYAYPSKLTDRPYHPQYMHVGGKNCSRCDSEKSMDREERDTNAPRIHYGTIASGNRVMKDAIERDKISQDMGGVLCFEMEAAGLMNDFPCLAIRGISDYSDSHKNDGWQRYAAATAAAFAKELLCHLASTKINQIDPINQAMNSMASGLNKNSEMVERTNQEIGGTL
;
A
#
# COMPACT_ATOMS: atom_id res chain seq x y z
N MET A 1 -38.84 -8.31 -23.49
CA MET A 1 -38.53 -6.87 -23.69
C MET A 1 -37.92 -6.69 -25.08
N LYS A 2 -38.30 -5.63 -25.82
CA LYS A 2 -37.52 -5.17 -26.97
C LYS A 2 -36.39 -4.30 -26.40
N PHE A 3 -35.19 -4.85 -26.28
CA PHE A 3 -34.02 -4.08 -25.85
C PHE A 3 -33.67 -3.07 -26.96
N SER A 4 -33.49 -1.81 -26.57
CA SER A 4 -33.21 -0.72 -27.51
C SER A 4 -31.79 -0.89 -28.05
N PRO A 5 -31.56 -0.93 -29.36
CA PRO A 5 -30.24 -1.14 -29.98
C PRO A 5 -29.30 0.10 -29.88
N ASP A 6 -29.52 0.98 -28.90
CA ASP A 6 -28.94 2.32 -28.83
C ASP A 6 -28.17 2.59 -27.51
N HIS A 7 -27.82 1.56 -26.73
CA HIS A 7 -26.99 1.72 -25.53
C HIS A 7 -25.50 1.51 -25.86
N PHE A 8 -24.69 2.51 -25.51
CA PHE A 8 -23.24 2.50 -25.69
C PHE A 8 -22.55 2.59 -24.33
N TYR A 9 -21.59 1.70 -24.09
CA TYR A 9 -20.76 1.69 -22.89
C TYR A 9 -19.36 2.22 -23.21
N PRO A 10 -18.85 3.24 -22.48
CA PRO A 10 -17.46 3.68 -22.63
C PRO A 10 -16.50 2.56 -22.22
N LEU A 11 -15.52 2.26 -23.07
CA LEU A 11 -14.42 1.36 -22.77
C LEU A 11 -13.11 2.12 -22.86
N PHE A 12 -12.44 2.24 -21.73
CA PHE A 12 -11.14 2.90 -21.65
C PHE A 12 -10.04 1.86 -21.82
N VAL A 13 -9.05 2.18 -22.65
CA VAL A 13 -7.86 1.36 -22.82
C VAL A 13 -6.66 2.14 -22.30
N THR A 14 -5.86 1.52 -21.45
CA THR A 14 -4.65 2.18 -20.92
C THR A 14 -3.47 2.04 -21.88
N ALA A 15 -2.61 3.06 -21.91
CA ALA A 15 -1.54 3.21 -22.92
C ALA A 15 -0.47 2.11 -22.88
N ASP A 16 -0.32 1.41 -21.75
CA ASP A 16 0.71 0.40 -21.52
C ASP A 16 0.31 -1.01 -22.04
N VAL A 17 -0.88 -1.15 -22.63
CA VAL A 17 -1.37 -2.42 -23.20
C VAL A 17 -1.06 -2.49 -24.70
N SER A 18 -0.49 -3.61 -25.15
CA SER A 18 -0.24 -3.82 -26.58
C SER A 18 -1.55 -3.91 -27.38
N LEU A 19 -1.57 -3.32 -28.58
CA LEU A 19 -2.70 -3.38 -29.51
C LEU A 19 -3.17 -4.83 -29.77
N THR A 20 -2.25 -5.78 -29.84
CA THR A 20 -2.56 -7.20 -30.03
C THR A 20 -3.36 -7.76 -28.86
N ALA A 21 -3.03 -7.40 -27.62
CA ALA A 21 -3.74 -7.87 -26.44
C ALA A 21 -5.13 -7.22 -26.32
N ILE A 22 -5.23 -5.92 -26.64
CA ILE A 22 -6.52 -5.21 -26.66
C ILE A 22 -7.45 -5.86 -27.69
N ASN A 23 -6.96 -6.09 -28.91
CA ASN A 23 -7.75 -6.73 -29.96
C ASN A 23 -8.17 -8.15 -29.58
N HIS A 24 -7.31 -8.92 -28.90
CA HIS A 24 -7.67 -10.26 -28.43
C HIS A 24 -8.83 -10.26 -27.42
N VAL A 25 -8.82 -9.31 -26.47
CA VAL A 25 -9.89 -9.14 -25.48
C VAL A 25 -11.19 -8.71 -26.16
N LEU A 26 -11.12 -7.74 -27.07
CA LEU A 26 -12.29 -7.26 -27.80
C LEU A 26 -12.88 -8.35 -28.72
N GLU A 27 -12.05 -9.10 -29.45
CA GLU A 27 -12.51 -10.22 -30.27
C GLU A 27 -13.17 -11.32 -29.43
N SER A 28 -12.63 -11.60 -28.25
CA SER A 28 -13.24 -12.56 -27.32
C SER A 28 -14.61 -12.09 -26.85
N ALA A 29 -14.74 -10.81 -26.50
CA ALA A 29 -16.02 -10.23 -26.08
C ALA A 29 -17.06 -10.14 -27.19
N LEU A 30 -16.63 -10.01 -28.44
CA LEU A 30 -17.52 -9.95 -29.60
C LEU A 30 -17.91 -11.32 -30.15
N ASN A 31 -17.16 -12.38 -29.83
CA ASN A 31 -17.45 -13.76 -30.23
C ASN A 31 -18.40 -14.49 -29.25
N GLU A 32 -19.18 -13.75 -28.46
CA GLU A 32 -20.15 -14.31 -27.53
C GLU A 32 -21.12 -15.27 -28.26
N GLU A 33 -21.02 -16.57 -28.00
CA GLU A 33 -21.99 -17.58 -28.42
C GLU A 33 -23.22 -17.54 -27.50
N PHE A 34 -23.81 -16.37 -27.30
CA PHE A 34 -25.17 -16.29 -26.79
C PHE A 34 -26.12 -16.77 -27.89
N SER A 35 -27.10 -17.61 -27.52
CA SER A 35 -28.11 -18.25 -28.37
C SER A 35 -28.28 -17.60 -29.77
N PRO A 36 -28.22 -18.36 -30.89
CA PRO A 36 -28.23 -17.80 -32.26
C PRO A 36 -29.44 -16.91 -32.59
N ASP A 37 -30.49 -16.93 -31.78
CA ASP A 37 -31.69 -16.10 -31.91
C ASP A 37 -31.65 -14.78 -31.10
N TYR A 38 -30.65 -14.58 -30.24
CA TYR A 38 -30.47 -13.41 -29.36
C TYR A 38 -29.06 -12.84 -29.51
N ARG A 39 -28.83 -12.03 -30.56
CA ARG A 39 -27.64 -11.17 -30.61
C ARG A 39 -27.90 -9.92 -29.78
N TRP A 40 -27.27 -9.83 -28.61
CA TRP A 40 -27.20 -8.59 -27.85
C TRP A 40 -26.29 -7.61 -28.59
N GLY A 41 -26.90 -6.56 -29.16
CA GLY A 41 -26.16 -5.52 -29.85
C GLY A 41 -25.78 -4.44 -28.85
N SER A 42 -24.60 -4.54 -28.24
CA SER A 42 -24.00 -3.40 -27.54
C SER A 42 -22.76 -2.92 -28.30
N ASP A 43 -22.79 -1.66 -28.70
CA ASP A 43 -21.71 -0.99 -29.43
C ASP A 43 -20.81 -0.27 -28.40
N TRP A 44 -19.50 -0.46 -28.46
CA TRP A 44 -18.55 0.15 -27.52
C TRP A 44 -18.00 1.48 -28.04
N LEU A 45 -17.70 2.39 -27.11
CA LEU A 45 -16.94 3.62 -27.40
C LEU A 45 -15.51 3.48 -26.89
N LEU A 46 -14.54 3.45 -27.82
CA LEU A 46 -13.12 3.35 -27.49
C LEU A 46 -12.48 4.74 -27.34
N ILE A 47 -11.74 4.95 -26.26
CA ILE A 47 -11.01 6.20 -25.98
C ILE A 47 -9.52 5.89 -25.88
N GLU A 48 -8.74 6.49 -26.78
CA GLU A 48 -7.33 6.13 -27.02
C GLU A 48 -6.32 7.13 -26.44
N HIS A 49 -5.08 6.65 -26.37
CA HIS A 49 -3.91 7.45 -26.06
C HIS A 49 -3.43 8.29 -27.26
N PRO A 50 -3.01 9.57 -27.12
CA PRO A 50 -2.66 10.45 -28.24
C PRO A 50 -1.46 9.99 -29.08
N ASP A 51 -0.59 9.13 -28.53
CA ASP A 51 0.60 8.63 -29.21
C ASP A 51 0.41 7.22 -29.83
N GLN A 52 -0.78 6.62 -29.69
CA GLN A 52 -1.13 5.35 -30.37
C GLN A 52 -1.79 5.70 -31.71
N HIS A 53 -1.12 5.40 -32.83
CA HIS A 53 -1.55 5.90 -34.16
C HIS A 53 -1.95 4.82 -35.17
N ASP A 54 -1.95 3.54 -34.82
CA ASP A 54 -2.24 2.44 -35.75
C ASP A 54 -3.16 1.37 -35.13
N PHE A 55 -4.39 1.74 -34.76
CA PHE A 55 -5.42 0.75 -34.42
C PHE A 55 -5.92 0.09 -35.71
N SER A 56 -5.50 -1.15 -35.99
CA SER A 56 -6.23 -1.99 -36.95
C SER A 56 -7.51 -2.46 -36.27
N GLY A 57 -8.63 -1.79 -36.54
CA GLY A 57 -9.91 -2.10 -35.88
C GLY A 57 -10.35 -3.57 -36.07
N PRO A 58 -11.17 -4.11 -35.14
CA PRO A 58 -11.73 -5.46 -35.26
C PRO A 58 -12.66 -5.58 -36.48
N THR A 59 -12.83 -6.80 -37.02
CA THR A 59 -13.52 -7.07 -38.29
C THR A 59 -15.05 -6.81 -38.32
N MET A 60 -15.68 -6.31 -37.25
CA MET A 60 -17.07 -5.78 -37.20
C MET A 60 -17.18 -4.66 -36.14
N PRO A 61 -18.17 -3.74 -36.21
CA PRO A 61 -17.86 -2.31 -36.27
C PRO A 61 -17.66 -1.63 -34.91
N LEU A 62 -16.50 -0.99 -34.77
CA LEU A 62 -16.32 0.19 -33.93
C LEU A 62 -17.17 1.34 -34.53
N ARG A 63 -18.09 1.95 -33.76
CA ARG A 63 -18.93 3.03 -34.31
C ARG A 63 -18.37 4.44 -34.13
N GLN A 64 -17.57 4.71 -33.09
CA GLN A 64 -16.96 6.02 -32.93
C GLN A 64 -15.70 5.98 -32.05
N HIS A 65 -14.72 6.79 -32.41
CA HIS A 65 -13.41 6.90 -31.78
C HIS A 65 -13.21 8.35 -31.29
N PHE A 66 -12.55 8.53 -30.14
CA PHE A 66 -12.19 9.84 -29.61
C PHE A 66 -10.70 9.92 -29.25
N ASP A 67 -9.97 10.84 -29.90
CA ASP A 67 -8.57 11.22 -29.64
C ASP A 67 -8.40 12.04 -28.33
N ASN A 68 -9.02 11.60 -27.24
CA ASN A 68 -8.94 12.32 -25.97
C ASN A 68 -7.98 11.61 -25.03
N GLY A 69 -6.75 12.12 -24.98
CA GLY A 69 -5.68 11.48 -24.24
C GLY A 69 -5.89 11.36 -22.74
N PHE A 70 -5.78 10.13 -22.25
CA PHE A 70 -5.69 9.80 -20.84
C PHE A 70 -4.52 8.84 -20.60
N LEU A 71 -3.49 9.32 -19.90
CA LEU A 71 -2.42 8.51 -19.31
C LEU A 71 -2.67 8.44 -17.81
N ASN A 72 -2.80 7.24 -17.25
CA ASN A 72 -2.89 7.05 -15.79
C ASN A 72 -4.00 7.87 -15.11
N ALA A 73 -5.10 8.11 -15.83
CA ALA A 73 -6.25 8.79 -15.25
C ALA A 73 -6.80 7.95 -14.10
N SER A 74 -6.89 8.55 -12.92
CA SER A 74 -7.63 8.01 -11.79
C SER A 74 -9.10 7.78 -12.16
N ASN A 75 -9.78 6.89 -11.43
CA ASN A 75 -11.21 6.65 -11.62
C ASN A 75 -12.02 7.96 -11.55
N ASP A 76 -11.61 8.91 -10.70
CA ASP A 76 -12.22 10.23 -10.58
C ASP A 76 -12.02 11.09 -11.84
N GLU A 77 -10.86 11.00 -12.48
CA GLU A 77 -10.57 11.72 -13.74
C GLU A 77 -11.33 11.13 -14.92
N LEU A 78 -11.46 9.79 -14.98
CA LEU A 78 -12.29 9.10 -15.96
C LEU A 78 -13.78 9.44 -15.78
N GLN A 79 -14.27 9.45 -14.54
CA GLN A 79 -15.62 9.88 -14.18
C GLN A 79 -15.86 11.34 -14.54
N GLN A 80 -14.91 12.24 -14.25
CA GLN A 80 -15.01 13.64 -14.62
C GLN A 80 -15.06 13.81 -16.15
N PHE A 81 -14.28 13.03 -16.89
CA PHE A 81 -14.36 13.03 -18.36
C PHE A 81 -15.73 12.59 -18.88
N ILE A 82 -16.28 11.49 -18.36
CA ILE A 82 -17.63 11.04 -18.72
C ILE A 82 -18.65 12.15 -18.46
N ASN A 83 -18.63 12.72 -17.25
CA ASN A 83 -19.59 13.75 -16.83
C ASN A 83 -19.46 15.07 -17.59
N VAL A 84 -18.23 15.52 -17.88
CA VAL A 84 -17.97 16.84 -18.47
C VAL A 84 -17.92 16.81 -20.01
N LYS A 85 -17.36 15.76 -20.61
CA LYS A 85 -17.05 15.70 -22.04
C LYS A 85 -17.97 14.79 -22.83
N LEU A 86 -18.32 13.61 -22.31
CA LEU A 86 -19.23 12.69 -23.00
C LEU A 86 -20.69 13.12 -22.80
N LEU A 87 -21.11 13.34 -21.56
CA LEU A 87 -22.49 13.72 -21.22
C LEU A 87 -22.77 15.21 -21.38
N GLY A 88 -21.74 16.06 -21.21
CA GLY A 88 -21.88 17.52 -21.32
C GLY A 88 -22.03 18.05 -22.74
N HIS A 89 -21.79 17.24 -23.79
CA HIS A 89 -21.80 17.69 -25.20
C HIS A 89 -22.81 17.00 -26.12
N ALA A 90 -23.48 15.91 -25.71
CA ALA A 90 -24.31 15.13 -26.63
C ALA A 90 -25.68 14.73 -26.08
N ARG A 91 -26.69 14.83 -26.96
CA ARG A 91 -28.07 14.40 -26.73
C ARG A 91 -28.14 12.88 -26.58
N ALA A 92 -28.59 12.42 -25.41
CA ALA A 92 -29.44 11.24 -25.16
C ALA A 92 -29.08 9.86 -25.78
N MET A 93 -27.88 9.65 -26.33
CA MET A 93 -27.49 8.39 -26.99
C MET A 93 -26.41 7.60 -26.25
N TYR A 94 -25.87 8.08 -25.12
CA TYR A 94 -24.86 7.34 -24.34
C TYR A 94 -25.54 6.81 -23.07
N SER A 95 -25.31 5.55 -22.72
CA SER A 95 -25.89 4.98 -21.50
C SER A 95 -25.29 5.65 -20.25
N THR A 96 -25.92 5.40 -19.11
CA THR A 96 -25.99 6.28 -17.94
C THR A 96 -24.63 6.68 -17.37
N ALA A 97 -24.57 7.83 -16.67
CA ALA A 97 -23.36 8.36 -15.99
C ALA A 97 -22.75 7.42 -14.93
N SER A 98 -23.32 6.23 -14.80
CA SER A 98 -23.15 5.28 -13.74
C SER A 98 -22.41 4.04 -14.19
N LEU A 99 -21.96 3.88 -15.45
CA LEU A 99 -21.32 2.64 -15.91
C LEU A 99 -20.25 2.86 -16.99
N TYR A 100 -19.06 2.27 -16.81
CA TYR A 100 -18.00 2.20 -17.83
C TYR A 100 -17.06 0.99 -17.67
N GLY A 101 -16.41 0.56 -18.75
CA GLY A 101 -15.44 -0.53 -18.77
C GLY A 101 -13.98 -0.04 -18.91
N VAL A 102 -13.02 -0.85 -18.47
CA VAL A 102 -11.58 -0.60 -18.57
C VAL A 102 -10.85 -1.87 -19.01
N ILE A 103 -10.01 -1.73 -20.04
CA ILE A 103 -8.96 -2.69 -20.41
C ILE A 103 -7.61 -2.10 -19.99
N ASP A 104 -6.98 -2.73 -19.01
CA ASP A 104 -5.63 -2.39 -18.57
C ASP A 104 -4.72 -3.62 -18.69
N GLN A 105 -3.45 -3.49 -18.28
CA GLN A 105 -2.49 -4.59 -18.38
C GLN A 105 -2.98 -5.85 -17.64
N ARG A 106 -3.69 -5.70 -16.51
CA ARG A 106 -4.19 -6.82 -15.71
C ARG A 106 -5.26 -7.56 -16.49
N THR A 107 -6.24 -6.85 -17.05
CA THR A 107 -7.38 -7.45 -17.74
C THR A 107 -7.03 -7.99 -19.12
N ALA A 108 -6.01 -7.41 -19.77
CA ALA A 108 -5.46 -7.92 -21.01
C ALA A 108 -4.66 -9.23 -20.84
N GLU A 109 -3.99 -9.44 -19.70
CA GLU A 109 -3.21 -10.64 -19.42
C GLU A 109 -4.08 -11.89 -19.22
N ASP A 110 -5.31 -11.74 -18.72
CA ASP A 110 -6.21 -12.86 -18.42
C ASP A 110 -7.54 -12.85 -19.21
N ASN A 111 -7.61 -12.07 -20.28
CA ASN A 111 -8.76 -12.00 -21.18
C ASN A 111 -10.08 -11.60 -20.47
N THR A 112 -10.01 -10.59 -19.61
CA THR A 112 -11.16 -10.05 -18.86
C THR A 112 -11.41 -8.57 -19.18
N ILE A 113 -12.51 -8.02 -18.67
CA ILE A 113 -12.82 -6.58 -18.69
C ILE A 113 -13.29 -6.17 -17.28
N SER A 114 -12.75 -5.06 -16.75
CA SER A 114 -13.26 -4.45 -15.51
C SER A 114 -14.34 -3.43 -15.84
N PHE A 115 -15.53 -3.55 -15.26
CA PHE A 115 -16.61 -2.58 -15.33
C PHE A 115 -16.80 -1.88 -13.98
N PHE A 116 -17.03 -0.58 -14.01
CA PHE A 116 -17.32 0.23 -12.86
C PHE A 116 -18.76 0.71 -12.95
N ILE A 117 -19.60 0.32 -11.98
CA ILE A 117 -21.00 0.73 -11.90
C ILE A 117 -21.29 1.49 -10.61
N GLN A 118 -22.15 2.49 -10.69
CA GLN A 118 -22.69 3.23 -9.57
C GLN A 118 -24.11 2.75 -9.26
N ASP A 119 -24.36 2.32 -8.03
CA ASP A 119 -25.66 1.80 -7.57
C ASP A 119 -26.02 2.30 -6.17
N ASP A 120 -27.31 2.37 -5.87
CA ASP A 120 -27.87 2.89 -4.62
C ASP A 120 -28.11 1.76 -3.63
N VAL A 121 -27.30 1.69 -2.57
CA VAL A 121 -27.38 0.62 -1.55
C VAL A 121 -27.44 1.17 -0.14
N ASN A 122 -28.14 0.48 0.74
CA ASN A 122 -28.06 0.74 2.18
C ASN A 122 -26.92 -0.09 2.84
N PRO A 123 -26.48 0.25 4.06
CA PRO A 123 -25.38 -0.44 4.73
C PRO A 123 -25.60 -1.95 4.98
N ILE A 124 -26.84 -2.41 5.08
CA ILE A 124 -27.17 -3.83 5.23
C ILE A 124 -26.98 -4.55 3.89
N GLN A 125 -27.45 -3.96 2.80
CA GLN A 125 -27.22 -4.47 1.44
C GLN A 125 -25.73 -4.49 1.08
N GLU A 126 -24.98 -3.47 1.52
CA GLU A 126 -23.52 -3.42 1.36
C GLU A 126 -22.84 -4.53 2.17
N ALA A 127 -23.30 -4.78 3.40
CA ALA A 127 -22.84 -5.89 4.23
C ALA A 127 -23.16 -7.27 3.60
N GLN A 128 -24.33 -7.42 2.97
CA GLN A 128 -24.70 -8.64 2.24
C GLN A 128 -23.82 -8.87 1.02
N ILE A 129 -23.60 -7.84 0.18
CA ILE A 129 -22.67 -7.93 -0.95
C ILE A 129 -21.28 -8.33 -0.45
N ARG A 130 -20.76 -7.65 0.59
CA ARG A 130 -19.46 -7.96 1.19
C ARG A 130 -19.38 -9.40 1.70
N SER A 131 -20.40 -9.86 2.43
CA SER A 131 -20.52 -11.21 2.96
C SER A 131 -20.52 -12.27 1.85
N MET A 132 -21.35 -12.10 0.81
CA MET A 132 -21.40 -13.03 -0.32
C MET A 132 -20.09 -13.09 -1.10
N TRP A 133 -19.40 -11.95 -1.20
CA TRP A 133 -18.09 -11.86 -1.85
C TRP A 133 -16.95 -12.36 -0.96
N GLY A 134 -17.23 -12.88 0.24
CA GLY A 134 -16.20 -13.39 1.16
C GLY A 134 -15.30 -12.29 1.76
N THR A 135 -15.71 -11.03 1.61
CA THR A 135 -15.00 -9.84 2.15
C THR A 135 -15.72 -9.24 3.37
N GLY A 136 -16.83 -9.85 3.78
CA GLY A 136 -17.62 -9.45 4.93
C GLY A 136 -16.87 -9.69 6.24
N SER A 137 -16.88 -8.68 7.10
CA SER A 137 -16.47 -8.82 8.49
C SER A 137 -17.38 -9.80 9.24
N ALA A 138 -16.99 -10.22 10.45
CA ALA A 138 -17.89 -11.01 11.29
C ALA A 138 -19.26 -10.32 11.52
N LEU A 139 -19.25 -8.98 11.57
CA LEU A 139 -20.45 -8.15 11.63
C LEU A 139 -21.26 -8.24 10.32
N ASP A 140 -20.62 -8.09 9.16
CA ASP A 140 -21.30 -8.19 7.86
C ASP A 140 -21.89 -9.59 7.65
N ASN A 141 -21.18 -10.65 8.06
CA ASN A 141 -21.65 -12.03 7.96
C ASN A 141 -22.82 -12.30 8.93
N THR A 142 -22.79 -11.69 10.11
CA THR A 142 -23.91 -11.76 11.07
C THR A 142 -25.12 -11.02 10.52
N LEU A 143 -24.94 -9.80 10.01
CA LEU A 143 -26.01 -9.03 9.36
C LEU A 143 -26.58 -9.78 8.15
N ALA A 144 -25.72 -10.33 7.29
CA ALA A 144 -26.13 -11.09 6.12
C ALA A 144 -26.92 -12.35 6.48
N HIS A 145 -26.57 -13.04 7.58
CA HIS A 145 -27.26 -14.24 8.04
C HIS A 145 -28.74 -13.99 8.41
N TYR A 146 -29.07 -12.80 8.90
CA TYR A 146 -30.43 -12.47 9.29
C TYR A 146 -31.27 -11.84 8.17
N VAL A 147 -30.62 -11.31 7.12
CA VAL A 147 -31.33 -10.75 5.96
C VAL A 147 -31.81 -11.85 5.01
N ASP A 148 -31.25 -13.05 5.09
CA ASP A 148 -31.72 -14.25 4.35
C ASP A 148 -33.23 -14.53 4.61
N SER A 149 -33.73 -14.17 5.80
CA SER A 149 -35.16 -14.25 6.13
C SER A 149 -36.06 -13.25 5.37
N MET A 150 -35.48 -12.27 4.65
CA MET A 150 -36.17 -11.29 3.81
C MET A 150 -36.26 -11.72 2.33
N GLU A 151 -36.13 -13.02 2.03
CA GLU A 151 -36.21 -13.70 0.71
C GLU A 151 -37.49 -13.44 -0.13
N HIS A 152 -38.33 -12.47 0.22
CA HIS A 152 -39.55 -12.13 -0.52
C HIS A 152 -39.66 -10.69 -1.02
N ILE A 153 -38.56 -9.94 -1.05
CA ILE A 153 -38.55 -8.65 -1.76
C ILE A 153 -38.04 -8.90 -3.19
N ALA A 154 -38.82 -9.66 -3.95
CA ALA A 154 -38.65 -9.70 -5.39
C ALA A 154 -39.01 -8.32 -5.94
N TYR A 155 -38.05 -7.64 -6.58
CA TYR A 155 -38.32 -6.45 -7.39
C TYR A 155 -39.38 -6.82 -8.45
N ASN A 156 -40.59 -6.26 -8.29
CA ASN A 156 -41.64 -6.35 -9.30
C ASN A 156 -41.58 -5.07 -10.16
N PRO A 157 -41.13 -5.14 -11.42
CA PRO A 157 -40.96 -3.97 -12.26
C PRO A 157 -42.26 -3.20 -12.54
N ASP A 158 -43.43 -3.80 -12.26
CA ASP A 158 -44.74 -3.14 -12.41
C ASP A 158 -45.25 -2.48 -11.11
N ASN A 159 -44.52 -2.58 -10.00
CA ASN A 159 -44.90 -1.99 -8.72
C ASN A 159 -43.72 -1.25 -8.09
N ALA A 160 -43.68 0.07 -8.29
CA ALA A 160 -42.90 1.00 -7.47
C ALA A 160 -43.47 1.02 -6.04
N PHE A 161 -43.17 -0.02 -5.26
CA PHE A 161 -43.34 -0.01 -3.83
C PHE A 161 -41.94 0.08 -3.22
N ASP A 162 -41.53 1.31 -2.94
CA ASP A 162 -40.54 1.59 -1.90
C ASP A 162 -40.90 0.72 -0.70
N LEU A 163 -39.98 -0.13 -0.24
CA LEU A 163 -40.06 -0.61 1.13
C LEU A 163 -40.16 0.63 1.99
N THR A 164 -41.32 0.84 2.60
CA THR A 164 -41.46 2.02 3.43
C THR A 164 -40.51 1.82 4.60
N ALA A 165 -39.83 2.88 5.05
CA ALA A 165 -38.90 2.79 6.16
C ALA A 165 -39.52 2.18 7.45
N ALA A 166 -40.85 1.97 7.49
CA ALA A 166 -41.56 1.24 8.53
C ALA A 166 -41.39 -0.30 8.43
N GLU A 167 -41.32 -0.87 7.23
CA GLU A 167 -41.17 -2.32 7.00
C GLU A 167 -39.72 -2.77 7.26
N ALA A 168 -38.74 -1.98 6.80
CA ALA A 168 -37.33 -2.18 7.16
C ALA A 168 -37.15 -2.12 8.70
N ARG A 169 -37.84 -1.19 9.37
CA ARG A 169 -37.84 -1.09 10.84
C ARG A 169 -38.50 -2.29 11.53
N ALA A 170 -39.53 -2.88 10.95
CA ALA A 170 -40.20 -4.04 11.54
C ALA A 170 -39.32 -5.30 11.54
N ASN A 171 -38.55 -5.54 10.47
CA ASN A 171 -37.62 -6.67 10.39
C ASN A 171 -36.40 -6.50 11.30
N ILE A 172 -35.97 -5.25 11.50
CA ILE A 172 -34.93 -4.88 12.47
C ILE A 172 -35.40 -5.11 13.92
N ILE A 173 -36.67 -4.84 14.22
CA ILE A 173 -37.27 -5.17 15.53
C ILE A 173 -37.38 -6.69 15.71
N ALA A 174 -37.58 -7.46 14.65
CA ALA A 174 -37.51 -8.92 14.73
C ALA A 174 -36.08 -9.40 15.08
N LEU A 175 -35.06 -8.79 14.47
CA LEU A 175 -33.63 -8.98 14.79
C LEU A 175 -33.35 -8.75 16.30
N GLU A 176 -33.91 -7.68 16.86
CA GLU A 176 -33.76 -7.29 18.28
C GLU A 176 -34.30 -8.36 19.25
N ASN A 177 -35.34 -9.09 18.84
CA ASN A 177 -35.98 -10.11 19.68
C ASN A 177 -35.29 -11.48 19.58
N GLU A 178 -34.52 -11.72 18.53
CA GLU A 178 -33.84 -13.01 18.28
C GLU A 178 -32.34 -13.01 18.63
N LEU A 179 -31.73 -11.83 18.77
CA LEU A 179 -30.34 -11.68 19.22
C LEU A 179 -30.18 -12.16 20.67
N THR A 180 -29.35 -13.18 20.87
CA THR A 180 -29.02 -13.67 22.21
C THR A 180 -28.09 -12.70 22.94
N ASP A 181 -28.10 -12.72 24.28
CA ASP A 181 -27.21 -11.86 25.09
C ASP A 181 -25.73 -12.03 24.72
N GLN A 182 -25.35 -13.24 24.29
CA GLN A 182 -23.99 -13.59 23.89
C GLN A 182 -23.59 -12.98 22.53
N GLU A 183 -24.54 -12.86 21.60
CA GLU A 183 -24.34 -12.20 20.29
C GLU A 183 -24.33 -10.67 20.43
N ALA A 184 -25.19 -10.12 21.29
CA ALA A 184 -25.19 -8.70 21.64
C ALA A 184 -23.91 -8.27 22.38
N LEU A 185 -23.32 -9.14 23.23
CA LEU A 185 -22.01 -8.90 23.85
C LEU A 185 -20.87 -8.92 22.84
N ARG A 186 -20.89 -9.87 21.89
CA ARG A 186 -19.91 -9.97 20.80
C ARG A 186 -19.95 -8.76 19.87
N PHE A 187 -21.14 -8.16 19.69
CA PHE A 187 -21.35 -6.92 18.96
C PHE A 187 -20.60 -5.71 19.59
N LEU A 188 -20.41 -5.65 20.91
CA LEU A 188 -19.65 -4.55 21.56
C LEU A 188 -18.15 -4.78 21.69
N GLU A 189 -17.71 -6.02 21.83
CA GLU A 189 -16.27 -6.33 21.77
C GLU A 189 -15.67 -5.89 20.41
N LEU A 190 -16.47 -5.96 19.34
CA LEU A 190 -16.06 -5.60 17.98
C LEU A 190 -16.14 -4.10 17.65
N THR A 191 -16.85 -3.29 18.45
CA THR A 191 -16.97 -1.83 18.23
C THR A 191 -16.05 -0.99 19.12
N ASN A 192 -15.08 -1.63 19.81
CA ASN A 192 -14.04 -0.97 20.62
C ASN A 192 -14.57 -0.07 21.76
N SER A 193 -15.69 -0.42 22.38
CA SER A 193 -16.28 0.40 23.45
C SER A 193 -15.62 0.25 24.83
N GLY A 194 -14.78 -0.78 25.06
CA GLY A 194 -13.95 -0.93 26.27
C GLY A 194 -14.70 -1.23 27.58
N GLU A 195 -15.93 -1.75 27.53
CA GLU A 195 -16.76 -2.02 28.72
C GLU A 195 -16.75 -3.51 29.15
N SER A 196 -16.97 -3.80 30.44
CA SER A 196 -16.89 -5.16 31.02
C SER A 196 -18.20 -5.97 30.92
N LEU A 197 -18.11 -7.29 31.10
CA LEU A 197 -19.13 -8.34 30.89
C LEU A 197 -20.53 -8.17 31.55
N ASP A 198 -20.74 -7.20 32.44
CA ASP A 198 -21.97 -7.10 33.28
C ASP A 198 -23.12 -6.27 32.64
N ASP A 199 -22.99 -5.83 31.38
CA ASP A 199 -23.84 -4.79 30.77
C ASP A 199 -24.57 -5.22 29.46
N ALA A 200 -24.98 -6.50 29.34
CA ALA A 200 -25.72 -7.02 28.18
C ALA A 200 -27.01 -6.24 27.82
N VAL A 201 -27.64 -5.57 28.79
CA VAL A 201 -28.82 -4.72 28.56
C VAL A 201 -28.44 -3.40 27.88
N LYS A 202 -27.36 -2.74 28.33
CA LYS A 202 -26.85 -1.51 27.70
C LYS A 202 -26.29 -1.80 26.31
N ALA A 203 -25.77 -3.01 26.13
CA ALA A 203 -25.30 -3.51 24.86
C ALA A 203 -26.41 -3.52 23.80
N LYS A 204 -27.54 -4.12 24.18
CA LYS A 204 -28.76 -4.18 23.37
C LYS A 204 -29.32 -2.77 23.05
N ASP A 205 -29.38 -1.88 24.04
CA ASP A 205 -29.86 -0.50 23.84
C ASP A 205 -29.00 0.30 22.83
N ARG A 206 -27.68 0.07 22.78
CA ARG A 206 -26.78 0.73 21.83
C ARG A 206 -26.92 0.18 20.41
N LEU A 207 -27.08 -1.13 20.26
CA LEU A 207 -27.39 -1.75 18.96
C LEU A 207 -28.71 -1.20 18.40
N ASN A 208 -29.72 -1.08 19.26
CA ASN A 208 -31.01 -0.47 18.91
C ASN A 208 -30.88 1.00 18.48
N ASN A 209 -30.04 1.78 19.16
CA ASN A 209 -29.74 3.16 18.76
C ASN A 209 -28.98 3.25 17.42
N TRP A 210 -28.09 2.30 17.14
CA TRP A 210 -27.37 2.23 15.86
C TRP A 210 -28.31 1.87 14.71
N LEU A 211 -29.14 0.84 14.89
CA LEU A 211 -30.18 0.41 13.93
C LEU A 211 -31.28 1.46 13.74
N GLY A 212 -31.60 2.23 14.78
CA GLY A 212 -32.59 3.32 14.74
C GLY A 212 -32.09 4.64 14.14
N GLY A 213 -30.78 4.77 13.88
CA GLY A 213 -30.13 5.98 13.36
C GLY A 213 -30.04 6.04 11.82
N GLU A 214 -29.06 6.79 11.30
CA GLU A 214 -28.81 6.96 9.85
C GLU A 214 -28.28 5.69 9.15
N ALA A 215 -28.13 4.58 9.86
CA ALA A 215 -27.56 3.31 9.36
C ALA A 215 -28.44 2.57 8.33
N LEU A 216 -29.63 3.08 8.03
CA LEU A 216 -30.54 2.55 7.00
C LEU A 216 -30.67 3.48 5.78
N ASN A 217 -29.95 4.60 5.76
CA ASN A 217 -30.00 5.52 4.65
C ASN A 217 -29.36 4.87 3.42
N VAL A 218 -30.09 4.87 2.31
CA VAL A 218 -29.58 4.47 1.00
C VAL A 218 -28.54 5.50 0.57
N THR A 219 -27.37 5.02 0.15
CA THR A 219 -26.27 5.85 -0.35
C THR A 219 -25.77 5.32 -1.68
N THR A 220 -25.49 6.23 -2.60
CA THR A 220 -24.94 5.87 -3.90
C THR A 220 -23.47 5.45 -3.77
N ARG A 221 -23.12 4.26 -4.28
CA ARG A 221 -21.78 3.66 -4.19
C ARG A 221 -21.30 3.18 -5.56
N TRP A 222 -19.97 3.16 -5.73
CA TRP A 222 -19.33 2.59 -6.91
C TRP A 222 -18.85 1.17 -6.62
N PHE A 223 -19.01 0.30 -7.60
CA PHE A 223 -18.64 -1.11 -7.59
C PHE A 223 -17.78 -1.42 -8.81
N GLU A 224 -16.73 -2.23 -8.63
CA GLU A 224 -15.92 -2.77 -9.72
C GLU A 224 -16.28 -4.24 -9.94
N PHE A 225 -16.55 -4.60 -11.19
CA PHE A 225 -16.92 -5.93 -11.66
C PHE A 225 -15.90 -6.38 -12.68
N ARG A 226 -15.23 -7.51 -12.45
CA ARG A 226 -14.36 -8.10 -13.47
C ARG A 226 -15.05 -9.29 -14.10
N LEU A 227 -15.18 -9.28 -15.42
CA LEU A 227 -15.88 -10.30 -16.19
C LEU A 227 -14.94 -10.90 -17.24
N GLU A 228 -15.03 -12.21 -17.50
CA GLU A 228 -14.37 -12.83 -18.65
C GLU A 228 -14.87 -12.15 -19.93
N ALA A 229 -13.95 -11.83 -20.84
CA ALA A 229 -14.27 -11.09 -22.05
C ALA A 229 -15.40 -11.77 -22.82
N THR A 230 -15.36 -13.10 -22.96
CA THR A 230 -16.33 -13.92 -23.71
C THR A 230 -17.78 -13.86 -23.24
N CYS A 231 -18.05 -13.40 -22.02
CA CYS A 231 -19.41 -13.23 -21.48
C CYS A 231 -19.67 -11.82 -20.91
N ALA A 232 -18.69 -10.92 -21.03
CA ALA A 232 -18.75 -9.58 -20.45
C ALA A 232 -19.97 -8.78 -20.92
N MET A 233 -20.30 -8.89 -22.21
CA MET A 233 -21.40 -8.17 -22.84
C MET A 233 -22.75 -8.53 -22.26
N GLY A 234 -22.98 -9.82 -22.07
CA GLY A 234 -24.23 -10.28 -21.54
C GLY A 234 -24.51 -9.88 -20.11
N HIS A 235 -23.50 -10.06 -19.28
CA HIS A 235 -23.61 -9.76 -17.86
C HIS A 235 -23.73 -8.26 -17.60
N ILE A 236 -23.05 -7.41 -18.38
CA ILE A 236 -23.10 -5.98 -18.12
C ILE A 236 -24.45 -5.35 -18.50
N ASN A 237 -25.10 -5.83 -19.56
CA ASN A 237 -26.45 -5.39 -19.91
C ASN A 237 -27.45 -5.74 -18.79
N LEU A 238 -27.34 -6.94 -18.21
CA LEU A 238 -28.20 -7.36 -17.09
C LEU A 238 -27.95 -6.49 -15.84
N ILE A 239 -26.69 -6.18 -15.53
CA ILE A 239 -26.33 -5.34 -14.40
C ILE A 239 -26.85 -3.89 -14.60
N ASP A 240 -26.77 -3.35 -15.82
CA ASP A 240 -27.31 -2.01 -16.16
C ASP A 240 -28.84 -1.97 -16.07
N ASP A 241 -29.53 -3.04 -16.51
CA ASP A 241 -31.00 -3.10 -16.52
C ASP A 241 -31.61 -3.33 -15.13
N TYR A 242 -30.95 -4.11 -14.26
CA TYR A 242 -31.52 -4.58 -13.00
C TYR A 242 -30.80 -4.07 -11.74
N GLY A 243 -29.63 -3.45 -11.88
CA GLY A 243 -28.80 -3.01 -10.76
C GLY A 243 -27.85 -4.10 -10.27
N ALA A 244 -26.72 -3.67 -9.73
CA ALA A 244 -25.63 -4.52 -9.27
C ALA A 244 -26.06 -5.38 -8.08
N PHE A 245 -26.81 -4.82 -7.12
CA PHE A 245 -27.25 -5.58 -5.95
C PHE A 245 -28.22 -6.71 -6.31
N GLU A 246 -29.21 -6.43 -7.18
CA GLU A 246 -30.28 -7.38 -7.51
C GLU A 246 -29.75 -8.59 -8.28
N ILE A 247 -28.87 -8.37 -9.27
CA ILE A 247 -28.27 -9.45 -10.07
C ILE A 247 -27.44 -10.41 -9.20
N LEU A 248 -26.80 -9.90 -8.16
CA LEU A 248 -25.88 -10.70 -7.32
C LEU A 248 -26.58 -11.44 -6.18
N THR A 249 -27.67 -10.88 -5.65
CA THR A 249 -28.31 -11.37 -4.42
C THR A 249 -29.56 -12.19 -4.68
N ASN A 250 -30.20 -12.06 -5.85
CA ASN A 250 -31.43 -12.76 -6.17
C ASN A 250 -31.16 -14.21 -6.63
N SER A 251 -31.75 -15.18 -5.92
CA SER A 251 -31.58 -16.62 -6.17
C SER A 251 -32.01 -17.06 -7.57
N VAL A 252 -32.95 -16.35 -8.21
CA VAL A 252 -33.39 -16.62 -9.59
C VAL A 252 -32.27 -16.42 -10.60
N PHE A 253 -31.39 -15.45 -10.39
CA PHE A 253 -30.21 -15.24 -11.24
C PHE A 253 -29.04 -16.13 -10.81
N LYS A 254 -28.96 -16.45 -9.51
CA LYS A 254 -27.89 -17.23 -8.88
C LYS A 254 -27.85 -18.71 -9.30
N ASP A 255 -29.01 -19.36 -9.38
CA ASP A 255 -29.11 -20.81 -9.65
C ASP A 255 -29.05 -21.17 -11.15
N ASP A 256 -29.28 -20.22 -12.07
CA ASP A 256 -29.31 -20.50 -13.52
C ASP A 256 -28.15 -19.88 -14.32
N MET A 257 -27.49 -18.82 -13.81
CA MET A 257 -26.50 -18.07 -14.62
C MET A 257 -25.11 -17.90 -13.98
N PHE A 258 -24.95 -18.09 -12.67
CA PHE A 258 -23.69 -17.81 -11.96
C PHE A 258 -23.12 -18.99 -11.16
N ASP A 259 -23.76 -20.17 -11.18
CA ASP A 259 -23.22 -21.40 -10.60
C ASP A 259 -22.48 -22.27 -11.64
N GLU A 260 -21.56 -23.13 -11.18
CA GLU A 260 -20.74 -23.96 -12.06
C GLU A 260 -21.57 -24.93 -12.93
N GLU A 261 -22.75 -25.37 -12.46
CA GLU A 261 -23.61 -26.30 -13.18
C GLU A 261 -24.45 -25.61 -14.26
N GLY A 262 -24.98 -24.41 -14.00
CA GLY A 262 -25.68 -23.56 -14.98
C GLY A 262 -24.75 -23.13 -16.10
N LEU A 263 -23.54 -22.67 -15.77
CA LEU A 263 -22.54 -22.35 -16.79
C LEU A 263 -22.08 -23.56 -17.58
N LYS A 264 -21.83 -24.73 -16.97
CA LYS A 264 -21.46 -25.95 -17.72
C LYS A 264 -22.61 -26.50 -18.56
N ARG A 265 -23.87 -26.29 -18.14
CA ARG A 265 -25.07 -26.76 -18.83
C ARG A 265 -25.39 -25.94 -20.08
N PHE A 266 -25.15 -24.63 -20.05
CA PHE A 266 -25.36 -23.75 -21.21
C PHE A 266 -24.06 -23.51 -22.00
N TYR A 267 -22.88 -23.64 -21.39
CA TYR A 267 -21.56 -23.27 -21.94
C TYR A 267 -20.44 -24.25 -21.51
N PRO A 268 -20.20 -25.34 -22.25
CA PRO A 268 -19.12 -26.28 -21.94
C PRO A 268 -17.75 -25.65 -22.22
N GLY A 269 -17.23 -24.87 -21.27
CA GLY A 269 -15.93 -24.19 -21.34
C GLY A 269 -15.82 -22.85 -20.60
N ALA A 270 -16.92 -22.29 -20.08
CA ALA A 270 -16.91 -21.02 -19.34
C ALA A 270 -16.53 -21.20 -17.87
N THR A 271 -15.77 -20.26 -17.30
CA THR A 271 -15.41 -20.21 -15.86
C THR A 271 -15.91 -18.91 -15.26
N VAL A 272 -16.59 -18.95 -14.11
CA VAL A 272 -16.97 -17.72 -13.38
C VAL A 272 -15.78 -17.25 -12.57
N MET A 273 -15.20 -16.12 -12.96
CA MET A 273 -14.27 -15.36 -12.13
C MET A 273 -15.07 -14.29 -11.38
N ALA A 274 -15.68 -14.66 -10.24
CA ALA A 274 -16.20 -13.67 -9.33
C ALA A 274 -15.02 -12.89 -8.73
N SER A 275 -14.81 -11.64 -9.17
CA SER A 275 -13.84 -10.76 -8.51
C SER A 275 -14.38 -10.26 -7.19
N SER A 276 -14.21 -11.04 -6.14
CA SER A 276 -13.64 -10.46 -4.94
C SER A 276 -12.15 -10.78 -4.99
N GLN A 277 -11.30 -9.79 -4.77
CA GLN A 277 -9.86 -10.02 -4.76
C GLN A 277 -9.50 -10.94 -3.59
N GLN A 278 -9.47 -12.24 -3.87
CA GLN A 278 -8.43 -13.15 -3.44
C GLN A 278 -8.53 -14.49 -4.15
N ARG A 279 -7.41 -14.87 -4.75
CA ARG A 279 -6.78 -16.18 -4.56
C ARG A 279 -7.72 -17.39 -4.50
N GLU A 280 -7.62 -18.23 -5.52
CA GLU A 280 -7.45 -19.66 -5.27
C GLU A 280 -6.09 -20.13 -5.79
N THR A 281 -5.28 -20.64 -4.86
CA THR A 281 -4.29 -21.68 -5.16
C THR A 281 -4.99 -23.04 -5.07
N PRO A 282 -4.53 -24.04 -5.84
CA PRO A 282 -5.27 -25.25 -6.18
C PRO A 282 -5.65 -26.11 -4.98
N THR A 283 -6.77 -26.80 -5.15
CA THR A 283 -7.24 -27.89 -4.29
C THR A 283 -6.14 -28.91 -4.03
N SER A 284 -5.96 -29.22 -2.75
CA SER A 284 -5.16 -30.34 -2.29
C SER A 284 -5.79 -31.65 -2.74
N HIS A 285 -5.21 -32.28 -3.76
CA HIS A 285 -5.25 -33.73 -3.87
C HIS A 285 -4.13 -34.31 -3.00
N ASP A 286 -4.54 -34.87 -1.87
CA ASP A 286 -3.84 -35.85 -1.04
C ASP A 286 -2.33 -35.63 -0.78
N GLY A 287 -2.04 -34.93 0.32
CA GLY A 287 -0.89 -35.25 1.19
C GLY A 287 0.37 -34.37 1.09
N GLN A 288 0.29 -33.08 1.46
CA GLN A 288 1.36 -32.29 2.13
C GLN A 288 0.84 -30.86 2.45
N ALA A 289 1.08 -30.33 3.64
CA ALA A 289 0.55 -29.04 4.12
C ALA A 289 1.05 -27.82 3.31
N GLY A 290 0.15 -26.94 2.85
CA GLY A 290 0.48 -25.74 2.06
C GLY A 290 0.96 -24.54 2.89
N ILE A 291 1.89 -23.76 2.34
CA ILE A 291 2.55 -22.59 2.97
C ILE A 291 1.72 -21.31 2.70
N ASN A 292 1.50 -20.46 3.71
CA ASN A 292 0.83 -19.15 3.54
C ASN A 292 1.70 -18.22 2.68
N PRO A 293 1.21 -17.61 1.58
CA PRO A 293 2.07 -16.79 0.71
C PRO A 293 2.67 -15.55 1.39
N ALA A 294 2.08 -15.06 2.49
CA ALA A 294 2.69 -13.99 3.30
C ALA A 294 3.99 -14.43 3.98
N ASP A 295 4.15 -15.73 4.23
CA ASP A 295 5.34 -16.32 4.84
C ASP A 295 6.53 -16.37 3.86
N HIS A 296 6.33 -16.05 2.59
CA HIS A 296 7.43 -15.95 1.63
C HIS A 296 8.26 -14.67 1.78
N TYR A 297 7.78 -13.67 2.54
CA TYR A 297 8.43 -12.37 2.67
C TYR A 297 9.29 -12.32 3.94
N THR A 298 10.59 -12.18 3.74
CA THR A 298 11.59 -12.26 4.82
C THR A 298 12.25 -10.93 5.16
N ILE A 299 12.05 -9.91 4.33
CA ILE A 299 12.64 -8.58 4.49
C ILE A 299 11.53 -7.53 4.44
N GLY A 300 11.45 -6.70 5.48
CA GLY A 300 10.59 -5.52 5.51
C GLY A 300 11.38 -4.27 5.12
N TRP A 301 10.80 -3.42 4.28
CA TRP A 301 11.39 -2.13 3.88
C TRP A 301 10.40 -1.03 4.20
N ILE A 302 10.77 -0.06 5.04
CA ILE A 302 9.89 1.05 5.44
C ILE A 302 10.40 2.35 4.83
N CYS A 303 9.49 3.08 4.17
CA CYS A 303 9.67 4.42 3.64
C CYS A 303 8.83 5.42 4.44
N ALA A 304 9.29 6.66 4.59
CA ALA A 304 8.55 7.73 5.25
C ALA A 304 7.69 8.54 4.26
N LEU A 305 8.15 8.70 3.02
CA LEU A 305 7.52 9.58 2.02
C LEU A 305 7.13 8.84 0.73
N PRO A 306 6.08 9.30 0.02
CA PRO A 306 5.69 8.71 -1.26
C PRO A 306 6.80 8.70 -2.33
N ILE A 307 7.69 9.70 -2.32
CA ILE A 307 8.84 9.75 -3.24
C ILE A 307 9.89 8.67 -2.91
N GLU A 308 10.02 8.30 -1.64
CA GLU A 308 10.91 7.21 -1.21
C GLU A 308 10.30 5.86 -1.59
N LEU A 309 8.99 5.70 -1.39
CA LEU A 309 8.26 4.51 -1.83
C LEU A 309 8.37 4.32 -3.35
N ALA A 310 8.19 5.39 -4.14
CA ALA A 310 8.30 5.31 -5.59
C ALA A 310 9.71 4.88 -6.04
N ALA A 311 10.76 5.41 -5.40
CA ALA A 311 12.14 4.97 -5.65
C ALA A 311 12.34 3.49 -5.26
N ALA A 312 11.84 3.07 -4.10
CA ALA A 312 11.95 1.69 -3.62
C ALA A 312 11.25 0.69 -4.56
N ILE A 313 10.04 0.98 -5.03
CA ILE A 313 9.32 0.13 -5.99
C ILE A 313 10.13 -0.05 -7.28
N LYS A 314 10.78 1.01 -7.78
CA LYS A 314 11.60 0.93 -8.99
C LYS A 314 12.95 0.27 -8.81
N MET A 315 13.30 -0.12 -7.57
CA MET A 315 14.44 -0.97 -7.28
C MET A 315 14.11 -2.46 -7.30
N LEU A 316 12.83 -2.85 -7.31
CA LEU A 316 12.44 -4.25 -7.44
C LEU A 316 12.88 -4.81 -8.80
N ASP A 317 13.43 -6.03 -8.79
CA ASP A 317 13.66 -6.80 -10.02
C ASP A 317 12.34 -7.34 -10.58
N GLU A 318 11.40 -7.65 -9.67
CA GLU A 318 10.08 -8.16 -9.97
C GLU A 318 9.08 -7.56 -8.97
N GLU A 319 7.99 -6.96 -9.46
CA GLU A 319 6.89 -6.54 -8.60
C GLU A 319 5.91 -7.72 -8.44
N HIS A 320 5.63 -8.12 -7.21
CA HIS A 320 4.64 -9.18 -6.93
C HIS A 320 3.24 -8.60 -6.80
N GLN A 321 2.24 -9.46 -6.99
CA GLN A 321 0.84 -9.11 -6.75
C GLN A 321 0.62 -8.71 -5.28
N ARG A 322 -0.34 -7.81 -5.05
CA ARG A 322 -0.71 -7.41 -3.70
C ARG A 322 -1.26 -8.59 -2.93
N LEU A 323 -0.81 -8.72 -1.68
CA LEU A 323 -1.37 -9.70 -0.77
C LEU A 323 -2.51 -9.08 0.04
N PRO A 324 -3.51 -9.89 0.39
CA PRO A 324 -4.51 -9.51 1.35
C PRO A 324 -3.89 -9.29 2.73
N LEU A 325 -4.40 -8.29 3.43
CA LEU A 325 -3.90 -7.93 4.75
C LEU A 325 -4.81 -8.51 5.83
N PRO A 326 -4.26 -8.90 6.99
CA PRO A 326 -5.06 -9.29 8.13
C PRO A 326 -5.99 -8.15 8.57
N PRO A 327 -7.16 -8.46 9.15
CA PRO A 327 -8.02 -7.45 9.76
C PRO A 327 -7.25 -6.61 10.80
N GLY A 328 -7.37 -5.29 10.70
CA GLY A 328 -6.73 -4.34 11.62
C GLY A 328 -5.31 -3.89 11.22
N ASP A 329 -4.78 -4.34 10.08
CA ASP A 329 -3.62 -3.71 9.44
C ASP A 329 -4.12 -2.67 8.41
N ASP A 330 -3.97 -1.38 8.75
CA ASP A 330 -4.42 -0.25 7.93
C ASP A 330 -3.34 0.24 6.95
N ASN A 331 -2.19 -0.44 6.89
CA ASN A 331 -1.09 0.00 6.03
C ASN A 331 -1.33 -0.39 4.57
N SER A 332 -0.64 0.32 3.68
CA SER A 332 -0.52 -0.07 2.29
C SER A 332 0.87 -0.61 2.03
N TYR A 333 0.94 -1.87 1.58
CA TYR A 333 2.20 -2.51 1.22
C TYR A 333 2.35 -2.75 -0.28
N ARG A 334 3.60 -2.72 -0.72
CA ARG A 334 4.04 -3.21 -2.02
C ARG A 334 4.90 -4.44 -1.82
N PHE A 335 4.92 -5.30 -2.82
CA PHE A 335 5.57 -6.59 -2.75
C PHE A 335 6.45 -6.78 -3.97
N GLY A 336 7.56 -7.49 -3.80
CA GLY A 336 8.40 -7.83 -4.92
C GLY A 336 9.64 -8.61 -4.50
N ARG A 337 10.58 -8.69 -5.43
CA ARG A 337 11.84 -9.39 -5.27
C ARG A 337 13.02 -8.51 -5.65
N ILE A 338 14.11 -8.62 -4.89
CA ILE A 338 15.43 -8.10 -5.27
C ILE A 338 16.43 -9.25 -5.08
N GLY A 339 17.11 -9.64 -6.15
CA GLY A 339 17.94 -10.83 -6.17
C GLY A 339 17.14 -12.05 -5.73
N ASP A 340 17.59 -12.71 -4.66
CA ASP A 340 16.98 -13.91 -4.09
C ASP A 340 16.00 -13.62 -2.92
N HIS A 341 15.70 -12.34 -2.64
CA HIS A 341 14.91 -11.95 -1.48
C HIS A 341 13.55 -11.41 -1.86
N ASN A 342 12.51 -11.95 -1.22
CA ASN A 342 11.17 -11.38 -1.28
C ASN A 342 11.02 -10.28 -0.23
N ILE A 343 10.55 -9.12 -0.68
CA ILE A 343 10.51 -7.88 0.09
C ILE A 343 9.08 -7.39 0.17
N VAL A 344 8.68 -6.99 1.37
CA VAL A 344 7.47 -6.20 1.61
C VAL A 344 7.87 -4.77 1.93
N ILE A 345 7.34 -3.81 1.16
CA ILE A 345 7.64 -2.39 1.29
C ILE A 345 6.41 -1.69 1.86
N GLY A 346 6.53 -1.06 3.03
CA GLY A 346 5.53 -0.21 3.64
C GLY A 346 5.90 1.28 3.52
N CYS A 347 4.91 2.14 3.47
CA CYS A 347 5.11 3.59 3.56
C CYS A 347 4.28 4.14 4.72
N LEU A 348 4.82 5.14 5.43
CA LEU A 348 4.07 5.85 6.44
C LEU A 348 2.81 6.51 5.84
N PRO A 349 1.71 6.64 6.61
CA PRO A 349 0.48 7.25 6.12
C PRO A 349 0.70 8.68 5.63
N SER A 350 -0.02 9.06 4.57
CA SER A 350 0.11 10.40 3.98
C SER A 350 -0.10 11.51 5.03
N GLY A 351 0.82 12.47 5.07
CA GLY A 351 0.81 13.57 6.04
C GLY A 351 1.24 13.20 7.46
N ARG A 352 1.65 11.95 7.72
CA ARG A 352 2.19 11.50 9.01
C ARG A 352 3.64 11.07 8.84
N THR A 353 4.53 11.65 9.63
CA THR A 353 5.96 11.29 9.71
C THR A 353 6.35 11.10 11.17
N GLY A 354 7.61 10.77 11.43
CA GLY A 354 8.12 10.66 12.78
C GLY A 354 8.10 9.25 13.37
N LEU A 355 8.72 9.13 14.54
CA LEU A 355 8.99 7.86 15.22
C LEU A 355 7.73 7.01 15.44
N VAL A 356 6.63 7.62 15.92
CA VAL A 356 5.39 6.90 16.26
C VAL A 356 4.75 6.25 15.03
N SER A 357 4.73 6.97 13.91
CA SER A 357 4.16 6.44 12.66
C SER A 357 5.01 5.30 12.12
N ALA A 358 6.34 5.44 12.17
CA ALA A 358 7.26 4.38 11.79
C ALA A 358 7.08 3.12 12.65
N SER A 359 7.03 3.26 13.98
CA SER A 359 6.79 2.13 14.89
C SER A 359 5.45 1.43 14.63
N SER A 360 4.38 2.20 14.34
CA SER A 360 3.06 1.64 14.04
C SER A 360 3.08 0.80 12.76
N VAL A 361 3.66 1.33 11.67
CA VAL A 361 3.81 0.61 10.40
C VAL A 361 4.63 -0.66 10.60
N ALA A 362 5.76 -0.57 11.31
CA ALA A 362 6.63 -1.71 11.56
C ALA A 362 5.94 -2.81 12.38
N THR A 363 5.20 -2.42 13.42
CA THR A 363 4.47 -3.35 14.29
C THR A 363 3.41 -4.12 13.51
N GLN A 364 2.61 -3.40 12.72
CA GLN A 364 1.58 -4.01 11.88
C GLN A 364 2.20 -4.89 10.78
N MET A 365 3.28 -4.43 10.15
CA MET A 365 4.04 -5.22 9.15
C MET A 365 4.56 -6.53 9.74
N MET A 366 5.18 -6.50 10.93
CA MET A 366 5.63 -7.72 11.60
C MET A 366 4.47 -8.63 11.99
N SER A 367 3.29 -8.08 12.29
CA SER A 367 2.09 -8.86 12.58
C SER A 367 1.53 -9.54 11.32
N ALA A 368 1.53 -8.84 10.18
CA ALA A 368 1.02 -9.36 8.91
C ALA A 368 1.98 -10.35 8.23
N PHE A 369 3.29 -10.13 8.35
CA PHE A 369 4.32 -10.93 7.68
C PHE A 369 5.23 -11.60 8.71
N ARG A 370 4.78 -12.77 9.17
CA ARG A 370 5.40 -13.46 10.32
C ARG A 370 6.80 -13.97 10.06
N GLN A 371 7.21 -14.10 8.80
CA GLN A 371 8.54 -14.55 8.39
C GLN A 371 9.54 -13.41 8.15
N ILE A 372 9.22 -12.15 8.46
CA ILE A 372 10.22 -11.07 8.42
C ILE A 372 11.32 -11.35 9.44
N ARG A 373 12.57 -11.27 8.98
CA ARG A 373 13.78 -11.56 9.76
C ARG A 373 14.64 -10.31 9.97
N VAL A 374 14.63 -9.40 9.00
CA VAL A 374 15.35 -8.13 9.06
C VAL A 374 14.54 -7.01 8.38
N GLY A 375 14.79 -5.79 8.83
CA GLY A 375 14.19 -4.58 8.28
C GLY A 375 15.20 -3.68 7.55
N LEU A 376 14.69 -2.80 6.70
CA LEU A 376 15.39 -1.63 6.19
C LEU A 376 14.52 -0.40 6.44
N MET A 377 15.12 0.67 6.94
CA MET A 377 14.49 1.99 6.97
C MET A 377 15.20 2.86 5.95
N VAL A 378 14.57 3.08 4.80
CA VAL A 378 15.21 3.74 3.65
C VAL A 378 14.44 5.01 3.33
N GLY A 379 15.16 6.11 3.19
CA GLY A 379 14.57 7.38 2.80
C GLY A 379 15.59 8.49 2.70
N ILE A 380 15.16 9.72 2.84
CA ILE A 380 16.02 10.90 2.82
C ILE A 380 16.43 11.33 4.23
N GLY A 381 17.55 12.03 4.32
CA GLY A 381 18.00 12.72 5.53
C GLY A 381 18.68 14.04 5.17
N GLY A 382 19.00 14.84 6.19
CA GLY A 382 19.84 16.02 6.05
C GLY A 382 21.26 15.72 6.50
N GLY A 383 22.26 15.99 5.67
CA GLY A 383 23.66 15.66 5.93
C GLY A 383 24.34 16.64 6.88
N VAL A 384 25.40 16.17 7.53
CA VAL A 384 26.27 16.98 8.41
C VAL A 384 27.68 16.96 7.83
N PRO A 385 28.05 17.92 6.99
CA PRO A 385 29.40 17.98 6.44
C PRO A 385 30.41 18.34 7.53
N SER A 386 31.55 17.65 7.55
CA SER A 386 32.68 17.92 8.44
C SER A 386 34.00 17.88 7.65
N GLU A 387 35.12 18.18 8.33
CA GLU A 387 36.45 18.01 7.72
C GLU A 387 36.79 16.53 7.48
N ASP A 388 36.33 15.64 8.37
CA ASP A 388 36.57 14.21 8.29
C ASP A 388 35.63 13.51 7.28
N ASP A 389 34.41 14.02 7.14
CA ASP A 389 33.36 13.49 6.28
C ASP A 389 32.77 14.61 5.40
N ASP A 390 33.31 14.75 4.18
CA ASP A 390 32.74 15.64 3.15
C ASP A 390 31.44 15.05 2.60
N ILE A 391 30.36 15.17 3.36
CA ILE A 391 29.01 14.75 2.97
C ILE A 391 28.42 15.77 1.99
N ARG A 392 27.88 15.28 0.87
CA ARG A 392 27.26 16.08 -0.19
C ARG A 392 25.83 15.67 -0.50
N LEU A 393 25.07 16.54 -1.17
CA LEU A 393 23.72 16.21 -1.59
C LEU A 393 23.73 15.05 -2.60
N GLY A 394 22.84 14.08 -2.39
CA GLY A 394 22.78 12.83 -3.13
C GLY A 394 23.68 11.71 -2.58
N ASP A 395 24.65 12.01 -1.70
CA ASP A 395 25.40 10.97 -0.99
C ASP A 395 24.48 10.11 -0.11
N ILE A 396 25.01 8.99 0.35
CA ILE A 396 24.26 7.96 1.08
C ILE A 396 24.91 7.81 2.45
N VAL A 397 24.15 7.97 3.52
CA VAL A 397 24.57 7.69 4.89
C VAL A 397 23.90 6.41 5.37
N VAL A 398 24.71 5.48 5.87
CA VAL A 398 24.25 4.17 6.35
C VAL A 398 24.54 4.06 7.85
N SER A 399 23.53 3.69 8.63
CA SER A 399 23.68 3.56 10.08
C SER A 399 24.68 2.46 10.41
N HIS A 400 25.84 2.82 10.94
CA HIS A 400 26.90 1.89 11.25
C HIS A 400 27.35 2.12 12.70
N PRO A 401 27.46 1.08 13.54
CA PRO A 401 27.96 1.23 14.90
C PRO A 401 29.31 1.92 14.91
N ASN A 402 29.39 3.07 15.59
CA ASN A 402 30.64 3.83 15.72
C ASN A 402 30.70 4.47 17.10
N ASN A 403 31.92 4.54 17.66
CA ASN A 403 32.20 5.13 18.96
C ASN A 403 31.29 4.56 20.06
N GLN A 404 30.32 5.36 20.52
CA GLN A 404 29.43 5.04 21.64
C GLN A 404 28.01 4.64 21.21
N HIS A 405 27.71 4.63 19.90
CA HIS A 405 26.35 4.46 19.41
C HIS A 405 26.20 3.23 18.52
N GLY A 406 25.03 2.59 18.57
CA GLY A 406 24.69 1.44 17.70
C GLY A 406 24.55 1.78 16.22
N GLY A 407 24.78 3.04 15.81
CA GLY A 407 24.61 3.53 14.45
C GLY A 407 23.42 4.49 14.29
N VAL A 408 22.51 4.52 15.27
CA VAL A 408 21.45 5.54 15.39
C VAL A 408 21.44 6.05 16.83
N VAL A 409 21.21 7.35 17.02
CA VAL A 409 21.01 7.97 18.32
C VAL A 409 19.74 8.83 18.29
N GLN A 410 18.88 8.72 19.31
CA GLN A 410 17.77 9.63 19.45
C GLN A 410 18.23 10.92 20.12
N TYR A 411 18.49 11.97 19.34
CA TYR A 411 19.17 13.16 19.85
C TYR A 411 18.28 14.05 20.74
N ASP A 412 16.96 13.89 20.65
CA ASP A 412 15.96 14.67 21.39
C ASP A 412 15.30 13.91 22.56
N PHE A 413 15.83 12.74 22.93
CA PHE A 413 15.34 11.95 24.06
C PHE A 413 16.21 12.12 25.30
N GLY A 414 15.59 12.56 26.39
CA GLY A 414 16.34 12.95 27.57
C GLY A 414 15.52 13.68 28.62
N LYS A 415 16.21 14.20 29.62
CA LYS A 415 15.66 14.95 30.74
C LYS A 415 16.16 16.37 30.69
N THR A 416 15.27 17.33 30.80
CA THR A 416 15.66 18.72 31.08
C THR A 416 15.95 18.84 32.57
N ARG A 417 17.18 19.19 32.92
CA ARG A 417 17.61 19.43 34.29
C ARG A 417 17.18 20.81 34.78
N SER A 418 17.22 21.02 36.09
CA SER A 418 16.86 22.30 36.73
C SER A 418 17.80 23.47 36.36
N ASP A 419 19.02 23.16 35.93
CA ASP A 419 19.98 24.13 35.37
C ASP A 419 19.71 24.47 33.89
N GLY A 420 18.65 23.91 33.30
CA GLY A 420 18.28 24.11 31.89
C GLY A 420 19.08 23.26 30.90
N ILE A 421 20.00 22.41 31.38
CA ILE A 421 20.79 21.52 30.53
C ILE A 421 19.94 20.30 30.15
N PHE A 422 19.91 19.99 28.86
CA PHE A 422 19.29 18.77 28.37
C PHE A 422 20.25 17.59 28.51
N GLU A 423 19.91 16.66 29.39
CA GLU A 423 20.64 15.42 29.60
C GLU A 423 20.02 14.32 28.75
N ARG A 424 20.73 13.88 27.71
CA ARG A 424 20.28 12.78 26.86
C ARG A 424 20.35 11.46 27.62
N THR A 425 19.36 10.61 27.42
CA THR A 425 19.26 9.31 28.08
C THR A 425 18.86 8.23 27.08
N GLY A 426 18.92 6.96 27.49
CA GLY A 426 18.51 5.84 26.65
C GLY A 426 19.60 5.38 25.67
N SER A 427 19.33 4.25 25.02
CA SER A 427 20.20 3.63 24.03
C SER A 427 19.35 2.94 22.98
N LEU A 428 19.83 2.96 21.74
CA LEU A 428 19.22 2.24 20.63
C LEU A 428 20.10 1.06 20.23
N ASN A 429 19.47 -0.04 19.84
CA ASN A 429 20.17 -1.21 19.32
C ASN A 429 20.95 -0.91 18.04
N SER A 430 21.96 -1.72 17.77
CA SER A 430 22.65 -1.72 16.49
C SER A 430 21.88 -2.51 15.41
N PRO A 431 22.11 -2.23 14.11
CA PRO A 431 21.61 -3.07 13.04
C PRO A 431 21.96 -4.56 13.23
N PRO A 432 21.12 -5.48 12.72
CA PRO A 432 21.38 -6.91 12.77
C PRO A 432 22.78 -7.29 12.26
N LYS A 433 23.44 -8.24 12.94
CA LYS A 433 24.77 -8.73 12.55
C LYS A 433 24.85 -9.18 11.09
N ALA A 434 23.76 -9.76 10.56
CA ALA A 434 23.70 -10.17 9.16
C ALA A 434 23.85 -8.97 8.20
N LEU A 435 23.15 -7.86 8.47
CA LEU A 435 23.28 -6.65 7.67
C LEU A 435 24.67 -6.02 7.84
N LEU A 436 25.21 -5.97 9.06
CA LEU A 436 26.57 -5.45 9.31
C LEU A 436 27.66 -6.28 8.60
N THR A 437 27.47 -7.60 8.50
CA THR A 437 28.39 -8.48 7.78
C THR A 437 28.36 -8.16 6.28
N VAL A 438 27.17 -7.99 5.71
CA VAL A 438 27.02 -7.61 4.29
C VAL A 438 27.60 -6.23 4.02
N LEU A 439 27.51 -5.28 4.96
CA LEU A 439 28.18 -3.99 4.80
C LEU A 439 29.70 -4.11 4.66
N THR A 440 30.32 -5.13 5.27
CA THR A 440 31.76 -5.39 5.08
C THR A 440 32.04 -5.83 3.64
N ASP A 441 31.19 -6.69 3.10
CA ASP A 441 31.30 -7.17 1.71
C ASP A 441 31.08 -6.02 0.71
N VAL A 442 30.05 -5.18 0.93
CA VAL A 442 29.76 -3.99 0.09
C VAL A 442 30.90 -2.96 0.16
N ARG A 443 31.50 -2.74 1.33
CA ARG A 443 32.66 -1.85 1.45
C ARG A 443 33.87 -2.37 0.70
N ALA A 444 34.13 -3.67 0.76
CA ALA A 444 35.22 -4.27 0.00
C ALA A 444 34.99 -4.11 -1.52
N ALA A 445 33.75 -4.33 -1.98
CA ALA A 445 33.38 -4.12 -3.38
C ALA A 445 33.50 -2.64 -3.81
N ALA A 446 33.25 -1.67 -2.92
CA ALA A 446 33.41 -0.25 -3.21
C ALA A 446 34.85 0.18 -3.55
N GLU A 447 35.86 -0.61 -3.15
CA GLU A 447 37.28 -0.37 -3.48
C GLU A 447 37.64 -0.87 -4.89
N GLU A 448 36.77 -1.65 -5.53
CA GLU A 448 36.96 -2.17 -6.89
C GLU A 448 36.36 -1.21 -7.92
N VAL A 449 37.04 -1.06 -9.07
CA VAL A 449 36.69 -0.06 -10.12
C VAL A 449 35.25 -0.19 -10.65
N ASP A 450 34.66 -1.38 -10.59
CA ASP A 450 33.28 -1.67 -10.99
C ASP A 450 32.55 -2.56 -9.96
N GLY A 451 32.98 -2.53 -8.70
CA GLY A 451 32.47 -3.48 -7.70
C GLY A 451 31.03 -3.19 -7.26
N LEU A 452 30.53 -1.96 -7.44
CA LEU A 452 29.16 -1.57 -7.10
C LEU A 452 28.34 -1.15 -8.32
N LYS A 453 27.06 -1.58 -8.35
CA LYS A 453 26.13 -1.30 -9.46
C LYS A 453 25.17 -0.14 -9.22
N ILE A 454 25.45 0.72 -8.23
CA ILE A 454 24.57 1.83 -7.84
C ILE A 454 24.29 2.76 -9.04
N GLY A 455 25.31 3.08 -9.85
CA GLY A 455 25.15 3.90 -11.05
C GLY A 455 24.16 3.30 -12.06
N ASP A 456 24.25 2.00 -12.32
CA ASP A 456 23.36 1.29 -13.23
C ASP A 456 21.91 1.27 -12.74
N TYR A 457 21.71 1.14 -11.42
CA TYR A 457 20.37 1.21 -10.84
C TYR A 457 19.77 2.61 -10.97
N LEU A 458 20.58 3.65 -10.74
CA LEU A 458 20.14 5.04 -10.86
C LEU A 458 19.80 5.40 -12.31
N SER A 459 20.60 4.96 -13.28
CA SER A 459 20.29 5.17 -14.70
C SER A 459 18.95 4.53 -15.08
N ARG A 460 18.74 3.25 -14.75
CA ARG A 460 17.47 2.54 -15.03
C ARG A 460 16.26 3.15 -14.31
N LEU A 461 16.45 3.60 -13.06
CA LEU A 461 15.38 4.31 -12.34
C LEU A 461 15.04 5.61 -13.05
N THR A 462 16.04 6.38 -13.47
CA THR A 462 15.85 7.70 -14.11
C THR A 462 15.17 7.59 -15.47
N GLU A 463 15.44 6.52 -16.23
CA GLU A 463 14.73 6.23 -17.49
C GLU A 463 13.21 6.10 -17.26
N ARG A 464 12.80 5.49 -16.15
CA ARG A 464 11.39 5.27 -15.79
C ARG A 464 10.79 6.43 -15.00
N LEU A 465 11.62 7.18 -14.28
CA LEU A 465 11.25 8.30 -13.43
C LEU A 465 12.20 9.49 -13.67
N PRO A 466 12.05 10.26 -14.77
CA PRO A 466 12.99 11.33 -15.13
C PRO A 466 13.17 12.42 -14.06
N LEU A 467 12.16 12.65 -13.21
CA LEU A 467 12.22 13.60 -12.10
C LEU A 467 13.18 13.19 -10.97
N TYR A 468 13.71 11.97 -11.00
CA TYR A 468 14.69 11.45 -10.05
C TYR A 468 16.13 11.55 -10.59
N ALA A 469 16.32 12.14 -11.78
CA ALA A 469 17.65 12.41 -12.32
C ALA A 469 18.48 13.28 -11.37
N TYR A 470 19.80 13.16 -11.47
CA TYR A 470 20.75 14.06 -10.81
C TYR A 470 20.43 15.53 -11.15
N PRO A 471 20.07 16.40 -10.17
CA PRO A 471 19.56 17.73 -10.47
C PRO A 471 20.58 18.65 -11.15
N SER A 472 21.75 18.82 -10.53
CA SER A 472 22.94 19.50 -11.05
C SER A 472 24.00 19.66 -9.94
N LYS A 473 25.29 19.56 -10.28
CA LYS A 473 26.41 19.87 -9.37
C LYS A 473 26.38 21.32 -8.89
N LEU A 474 25.85 22.24 -9.71
CA LEU A 474 25.73 23.65 -9.37
C LEU A 474 24.70 23.94 -8.28
N THR A 475 23.80 23.00 -7.99
CA THR A 475 22.78 23.12 -6.94
C THR A 475 23.19 22.50 -5.62
N ASP A 476 24.35 21.85 -5.58
CA ASP A 476 24.97 21.36 -4.34
C ASP A 476 25.82 22.48 -3.74
N ARG A 477 25.20 23.29 -2.88
CA ARG A 477 25.84 24.48 -2.29
C ARG A 477 25.66 24.48 -0.78
N PRO A 478 26.68 24.06 -0.03
CA PRO A 478 26.67 24.15 1.41
C PRO A 478 27.06 25.58 1.83
N TYR A 479 26.36 26.17 2.79
CA TYR A 479 26.63 27.52 3.28
C TYR A 479 27.33 27.49 4.64
N HIS A 480 28.05 28.58 4.95
CA HIS A 480 28.60 28.75 6.29
C HIS A 480 27.51 28.71 7.36
N PRO A 481 27.73 28.06 8.53
CA PRO A 481 26.70 27.88 9.55
C PRO A 481 26.04 29.17 10.05
N GLN A 482 26.76 30.30 10.03
CA GLN A 482 26.26 31.61 10.49
C GLN A 482 25.47 32.36 9.40
N TYR A 483 25.50 31.89 8.16
CA TYR A 483 24.74 32.50 7.08
C TYR A 483 23.32 31.94 7.07
N MET A 484 22.33 32.83 7.18
CA MET A 484 20.93 32.44 7.20
C MET A 484 20.30 32.59 5.82
N HIS A 485 19.44 31.64 5.46
CA HIS A 485 18.67 31.70 4.23
C HIS A 485 17.87 33.00 4.14
N VAL A 486 18.03 33.73 3.03
CA VAL A 486 17.43 35.06 2.80
C VAL A 486 15.93 34.98 2.48
N GLY A 487 15.41 33.76 2.29
CA GLY A 487 13.99 33.49 2.03
C GLY A 487 13.68 33.15 0.57
N GLY A 488 12.47 32.64 0.35
CA GLY A 488 12.08 31.99 -0.92
C GLY A 488 12.14 30.47 -0.83
N LYS A 489 11.70 29.79 -1.90
CA LYS A 489 11.58 28.31 -1.94
C LYS A 489 12.91 27.57 -2.09
N ASN A 490 13.97 28.27 -2.51
CA ASN A 490 15.31 27.72 -2.76
C ASN A 490 16.37 28.80 -2.55
N CYS A 491 17.64 28.43 -2.69
CA CYS A 491 18.77 29.33 -2.44
C CYS A 491 19.12 30.28 -3.61
N SER A 492 18.22 30.51 -4.57
CA SER A 492 18.51 31.39 -5.71
C SER A 492 18.72 32.86 -5.32
N ARG A 493 18.29 33.26 -4.12
CA ARG A 493 18.45 34.60 -3.55
C ARG A 493 19.58 34.69 -2.52
N CYS A 494 20.23 33.56 -2.22
CA CYS A 494 21.35 33.52 -1.31
C CYS A 494 22.62 34.03 -1.99
N ASP A 495 23.48 34.64 -1.19
CA ASP A 495 24.79 35.12 -1.60
C ASP A 495 25.72 33.92 -1.80
N SER A 496 26.10 33.66 -3.05
CA SER A 496 26.98 32.53 -3.38
C SER A 496 28.36 32.66 -2.74
N GLU A 497 28.82 33.86 -2.40
CA GLU A 497 30.10 34.06 -1.71
C GLU A 497 30.07 33.60 -0.25
N LYS A 498 28.89 33.19 0.26
CA LYS A 498 28.70 32.59 1.59
C LYS A 498 28.68 31.07 1.55
N SER A 499 28.83 30.45 0.37
CA SER A 499 29.02 29.00 0.28
C SER A 499 30.41 28.62 0.79
N MET A 500 30.50 27.44 1.40
CA MET A 500 31.78 26.88 1.82
C MET A 500 32.54 26.39 0.59
N ASP A 501 33.82 26.74 0.51
CA ASP A 501 34.71 26.22 -0.52
C ASP A 501 35.01 24.74 -0.26
N ARG A 502 35.00 23.94 -1.32
CA ARG A 502 35.22 22.49 -1.24
C ARG A 502 35.96 22.02 -2.48
N GLU A 503 36.87 21.06 -2.28
CA GLU A 503 37.58 20.43 -3.38
C GLU A 503 36.60 19.78 -4.37
N GLU A 504 36.91 19.87 -5.66
CA GLU A 504 36.09 19.22 -6.67
C GLU A 504 36.27 17.70 -6.61
N ARG A 505 35.15 16.96 -6.55
CA ARG A 505 35.20 15.49 -6.70
C ARG A 505 35.42 15.11 -8.16
N ASP A 506 36.22 14.05 -8.36
CA ASP A 506 36.50 13.45 -9.67
C ASP A 506 35.24 12.97 -10.39
N THR A 507 34.21 12.57 -9.64
CA THR A 507 32.94 12.07 -10.19
C THR A 507 31.74 12.69 -9.48
N ASN A 508 30.59 12.68 -10.15
CA ASN A 508 29.29 13.06 -9.57
C ASN A 508 28.54 11.85 -8.97
N ALA A 509 29.19 10.69 -8.89
CA ALA A 509 28.59 9.50 -8.29
C ALA A 509 28.38 9.73 -6.79
N PRO A 510 27.26 9.24 -6.21
CA PRO A 510 27.03 9.36 -4.79
C PRO A 510 28.08 8.56 -4.01
N ARG A 511 28.64 9.15 -2.96
CA ARG A 511 29.53 8.45 -2.02
C ARG A 511 28.72 7.82 -0.89
N ILE A 512 29.22 6.71 -0.36
CA ILE A 512 28.62 6.01 0.78
C ILE A 512 29.42 6.35 2.03
N HIS A 513 28.74 6.90 3.02
CA HIS A 513 29.28 7.24 4.33
C HIS A 513 28.64 6.34 5.37
N TYR A 514 29.42 5.92 6.36
CA TYR A 514 28.97 4.95 7.35
C TYR A 514 29.24 5.47 8.75
N GLY A 515 28.19 5.68 9.53
CA GLY A 515 28.35 6.19 10.88
C GLY A 515 27.03 6.39 11.59
N THR A 516 27.03 7.30 12.58
CA THR A 516 25.88 7.54 13.44
C THR A 516 24.88 8.47 12.76
N ILE A 517 23.62 8.08 12.77
CA ILE A 517 22.47 8.88 12.33
C ILE A 517 21.75 9.46 13.55
N ALA A 518 21.50 10.77 13.55
CA ALA A 518 20.72 11.44 14.58
C ALA A 518 19.22 11.43 14.22
N SER A 519 18.44 10.70 15.01
CA SER A 519 17.00 10.55 14.83
C SER A 519 16.22 11.37 15.85
N GLY A 520 15.09 11.97 15.47
CA GLY A 520 14.23 12.70 16.42
C GLY A 520 12.92 13.18 15.82
N ASN A 521 12.07 13.83 16.61
CA ASN A 521 10.76 14.31 16.15
C ASN A 521 10.80 15.73 15.58
N ARG A 522 11.99 16.32 15.41
CA ARG A 522 12.15 17.71 14.96
C ARG A 522 12.91 17.75 13.63
N VAL A 523 12.40 18.51 12.67
CA VAL A 523 13.19 18.84 11.47
C VAL A 523 14.32 19.79 11.88
N MET A 524 15.57 19.39 11.63
CA MET A 524 16.73 20.25 11.87
C MET A 524 16.88 21.29 10.74
N LYS A 525 16.84 22.57 11.08
CA LYS A 525 17.01 23.71 10.15
C LYS A 525 17.96 24.79 10.68
N ASP A 526 18.83 24.41 11.61
CA ASP A 526 19.77 25.33 12.25
C ASP A 526 21.16 24.67 12.21
N ALA A 527 22.06 25.26 11.42
CA ALA A 527 23.40 24.73 11.23
C ALA A 527 24.24 24.76 12.52
N ILE A 528 24.04 25.77 13.39
CA ILE A 528 24.80 25.91 14.63
C ILE A 528 24.35 24.82 15.61
N GLU A 529 23.05 24.63 15.76
CA GLU A 529 22.49 23.58 16.63
C GLU A 529 22.81 22.19 16.07
N ARG A 530 22.75 22.00 14.75
CA ARG A 530 23.17 20.77 14.05
C ARG A 530 24.62 20.42 14.40
N ASP A 531 25.55 21.37 14.22
CA ASP A 531 26.99 21.14 14.45
C ASP A 531 27.27 20.84 15.92
N LYS A 532 26.62 21.58 16.83
CA LYS A 532 26.71 21.31 18.27
C LYS A 532 26.22 19.91 18.62
N ILE A 533 25.04 19.52 18.13
CA ILE A 533 24.47 18.19 18.39
C ILE A 533 25.38 17.10 17.80
N SER A 534 25.95 17.32 16.63
CA SER A 534 26.87 16.38 16.01
C SER A 534 28.13 16.20 16.87
N GLN A 535 28.74 17.29 17.32
CA GLN A 535 29.90 17.26 18.21
C GLN A 535 29.58 16.54 19.53
N ASP A 536 28.46 16.89 20.17
CA ASP A 536 28.03 16.27 21.44
C ASP A 536 27.87 14.75 21.34
N MET A 537 27.49 14.24 20.16
CA MET A 537 27.25 12.81 19.89
C MET A 537 28.43 12.12 19.17
N GLY A 538 29.60 12.74 19.15
CA GLY A 538 30.81 12.14 18.59
C GLY A 538 30.80 12.03 17.06
N GLY A 539 30.20 13.02 16.38
CA GLY A 539 30.20 13.16 14.92
C GLY A 539 29.07 12.38 14.24
N VAL A 540 27.82 12.87 14.33
CA VAL A 540 26.72 12.29 13.53
C VAL A 540 26.79 12.79 12.09
N LEU A 541 26.43 11.91 11.16
CA LEU A 541 26.59 12.15 9.72
C LEU A 541 25.31 12.70 9.07
N CYS A 542 24.14 12.41 9.63
CA CYS A 542 22.89 12.97 9.15
C CYS A 542 21.80 13.04 10.23
N PHE A 543 20.79 13.87 9.97
CA PHE A 543 19.56 13.98 10.74
C PHE A 543 18.37 13.43 9.94
N GLU A 544 17.49 12.69 10.61
CA GLU A 544 16.24 12.15 10.06
C GLU A 544 15.21 11.96 11.20
N MET A 545 14.00 11.48 10.89
CA MET A 545 12.86 11.55 11.82
C MET A 545 12.21 10.22 12.22
N GLU A 546 12.70 9.07 11.75
CA GLU A 546 11.96 7.82 11.87
C GLU A 546 12.75 6.69 12.56
N ALA A 547 14.05 6.58 12.32
CA ALA A 547 14.82 5.38 12.65
C ALA A 547 14.82 5.04 14.14
N ALA A 548 14.85 6.02 15.05
CA ALA A 548 14.84 5.76 16.49
C ALA A 548 13.57 5.04 16.98
N GLY A 549 12.44 5.17 16.27
CA GLY A 549 11.21 4.45 16.59
C GLY A 549 11.26 2.97 16.18
N LEU A 550 12.26 2.58 15.40
CA LEU A 550 12.39 1.24 14.84
C LEU A 550 13.49 0.42 15.51
N MET A 551 14.65 1.03 15.77
CA MET A 551 15.88 0.27 16.09
C MET A 551 15.74 -0.77 17.20
N ASN A 552 14.88 -0.54 18.19
CA ASN A 552 14.74 -1.44 19.34
C ASN A 552 13.79 -2.63 19.07
N ASP A 553 12.75 -2.45 18.27
CA ASP A 553 11.67 -3.43 18.09
C ASP A 553 11.59 -4.02 16.68
N PHE A 554 12.11 -3.30 15.69
CA PHE A 554 12.21 -3.71 14.29
C PHE A 554 13.70 -3.73 13.89
N PRO A 555 14.39 -4.88 13.99
CA PRO A 555 15.82 -4.98 13.73
C PRO A 555 16.15 -4.59 12.29
N CYS A 556 16.58 -3.33 12.09
CA CYS A 556 16.75 -2.77 10.76
C CYS A 556 18.09 -2.05 10.57
N LEU A 557 18.44 -1.83 9.29
CA LEU A 557 19.49 -0.90 8.89
C LEU A 557 18.84 0.40 8.37
N ALA A 558 19.27 1.55 8.87
CA ALA A 558 18.82 2.84 8.36
C ALA A 558 19.74 3.32 7.22
N ILE A 559 19.15 3.72 6.09
CA ILE A 559 19.84 4.16 4.87
C ILE A 559 19.23 5.50 4.44
N ARG A 560 20.06 6.55 4.39
CA ARG A 560 19.62 7.91 4.13
C ARG A 560 20.33 8.52 2.95
N GLY A 561 19.56 8.85 1.92
CA GLY A 561 20.04 9.72 0.85
C GLY A 561 20.02 11.16 1.32
N ILE A 562 21.10 11.90 1.10
CA ILE A 562 21.24 13.26 1.61
C ILE A 562 20.49 14.24 0.71
N SER A 563 19.44 14.88 1.24
CA SER A 563 18.55 15.79 0.50
C SER A 563 18.72 17.27 0.86
N ASP A 564 19.33 17.56 2.00
CA ASP A 564 19.68 18.90 2.47
C ASP A 564 20.83 18.82 3.48
N TYR A 565 21.24 19.95 4.07
CA TYR A 565 22.34 20.03 5.03
C TYR A 565 21.88 20.26 6.48
N SER A 566 20.62 19.98 6.82
CA SER A 566 20.05 20.21 8.15
C SER A 566 20.24 21.65 8.64
N ASP A 567 20.07 22.61 7.75
CA ASP A 567 20.28 24.03 8.01
C ASP A 567 19.11 24.88 7.50
N SER A 568 19.26 26.20 7.61
CA SER A 568 18.22 27.14 7.18
C SER A 568 17.98 27.15 5.67
N HIS A 569 18.89 26.55 4.87
CA HIS A 569 18.84 26.46 3.42
C HIS A 569 18.14 25.20 2.91
N LYS A 570 17.68 24.33 3.83
CA LYS A 570 16.87 23.15 3.49
C LYS A 570 15.75 23.49 2.52
N ASN A 571 15.71 22.76 1.41
CA ASN A 571 14.70 22.84 0.36
C ASN A 571 14.45 21.46 -0.26
N ASP A 572 13.46 21.35 -1.14
CA ASP A 572 12.98 20.05 -1.62
C ASP A 572 13.59 19.61 -2.97
N GLY A 573 14.55 20.38 -3.50
CA GLY A 573 15.09 20.17 -4.85
C GLY A 573 15.82 18.84 -5.04
N TRP A 574 16.42 18.31 -3.98
CA TRP A 574 17.24 17.10 -4.01
C TRP A 574 16.53 15.84 -3.49
N GLN A 575 15.31 15.96 -2.95
CA GLN A 575 14.65 14.84 -2.27
C GLN A 575 14.46 13.62 -3.17
N ARG A 576 14.09 13.82 -4.44
CA ARG A 576 13.89 12.69 -5.39
C ARG A 576 15.19 11.97 -5.68
N TYR A 577 16.24 12.69 -6.07
CA TYR A 577 17.54 12.07 -6.34
C TYR A 577 18.10 11.39 -5.08
N ALA A 578 18.02 12.04 -3.92
CA ALA A 578 18.41 11.44 -2.64
C ALA A 578 17.62 10.16 -2.32
N ALA A 579 16.31 10.15 -2.53
CA ALA A 579 15.50 8.94 -2.38
C ALA A 579 15.95 7.82 -3.33
N ALA A 580 16.29 8.16 -4.58
CA ALA A 580 16.83 7.20 -5.55
C ALA A 580 18.19 6.65 -5.12
N THR A 581 19.12 7.47 -4.63
CA THR A 581 20.44 6.99 -4.19
C THR A 581 20.34 6.08 -2.97
N ALA A 582 19.50 6.43 -1.99
CA ALA A 582 19.20 5.57 -0.84
C ALA A 582 18.63 4.21 -1.27
N ALA A 583 17.61 4.22 -2.15
CA ALA A 583 16.98 3.00 -2.65
C ALA A 583 17.95 2.15 -3.49
N ALA A 584 18.80 2.77 -4.31
CA ALA A 584 19.82 2.09 -5.11
C ALA A 584 20.85 1.38 -4.22
N PHE A 585 21.30 2.01 -3.14
CA PHE A 585 22.19 1.33 -2.19
C PHE A 585 21.48 0.21 -1.44
N ALA A 586 20.21 0.38 -1.05
CA ALA A 586 19.45 -0.69 -0.43
C ALA A 586 19.31 -1.90 -1.37
N LYS A 587 19.09 -1.68 -2.68
CA LYS A 587 19.14 -2.76 -3.68
C LYS A 587 20.52 -3.44 -3.71
N GLU A 588 21.58 -2.64 -3.79
CA GLU A 588 22.95 -3.16 -3.84
C GLU A 588 23.31 -4.02 -2.62
N LEU A 589 22.93 -3.55 -1.43
CA LEU A 589 23.08 -4.29 -0.18
C LEU A 589 22.38 -5.65 -0.24
N LEU A 590 21.14 -5.68 -0.71
CA LEU A 590 20.35 -6.91 -0.78
C LEU A 590 20.89 -7.90 -1.81
N CYS A 591 21.45 -7.42 -2.92
CA CYS A 591 22.15 -8.27 -3.89
C CYS A 591 23.42 -8.93 -3.32
N HIS A 592 24.05 -8.32 -2.31
CA HIS A 592 25.21 -8.89 -1.60
C HIS A 592 24.82 -9.80 -0.42
N LEU A 593 23.56 -9.75 0.01
CA LEU A 593 23.06 -10.56 1.10
C LEU A 593 22.72 -11.96 0.57
N ALA A 594 23.44 -12.99 1.03
CA ALA A 594 23.10 -14.37 0.66
C ALA A 594 21.79 -14.81 1.35
N SER A 595 20.87 -15.42 0.59
CA SER A 595 19.61 -15.98 1.11
C SER A 595 19.83 -16.99 2.24
N THR A 596 20.93 -17.77 2.18
CA THR A 596 21.33 -18.69 3.25
C THR A 596 21.62 -18.00 4.58
N LYS A 597 22.19 -16.79 4.57
CA LYS A 597 22.44 -16.00 5.79
C LYS A 597 21.12 -15.50 6.40
N ILE A 598 20.15 -15.09 5.56
CA ILE A 598 18.81 -14.67 6.04
C ILE A 598 18.04 -15.84 6.63
N ASN A 599 18.02 -17.00 5.96
CA ASN A 599 17.26 -18.16 6.42
C ASN A 599 17.76 -18.75 7.77
N GLN A 600 18.96 -18.37 8.22
CA GLN A 600 19.50 -18.73 9.53
C GLN A 600 19.07 -17.80 10.67
N ILE A 601 18.47 -16.65 10.37
CA ILE A 601 18.02 -15.68 11.37
C ILE A 601 16.59 -16.03 11.75
N ASP A 602 16.28 -16.25 13.02
CA ASP A 602 14.89 -16.47 13.44
C ASP A 602 14.01 -15.27 13.05
N PRO A 603 12.76 -15.50 12.58
CA PRO A 603 11.81 -14.41 12.37
C PRO A 603 11.66 -13.54 13.61
N ILE A 604 11.47 -12.23 13.42
CA ILE A 604 11.53 -11.23 14.51
C ILE A 604 10.57 -11.60 15.65
N ASN A 605 9.32 -11.94 15.32
CA ASN A 605 8.31 -12.34 16.31
C ASN A 605 8.72 -13.59 17.11
N GLN A 606 9.38 -14.56 16.46
CA GLN A 606 9.84 -15.78 17.13
C GLN A 606 11.01 -15.48 18.06
N ALA A 607 11.96 -14.64 17.63
CA ALA A 607 13.06 -14.18 18.46
C ALA A 607 12.55 -13.44 19.71
N MET A 608 11.59 -12.52 19.55
CA MET A 608 10.97 -11.78 20.66
C MET A 608 10.27 -12.72 21.66
N ASN A 609 9.47 -13.67 21.17
CA ASN A 609 8.79 -14.65 22.02
C ASN A 609 9.77 -15.55 22.78
N SER A 610 10.87 -15.95 22.14
CA SER A 610 11.91 -16.76 22.77
C SER A 610 12.59 -16.00 23.93
N MET A 611 12.89 -14.72 23.73
CA MET A 611 13.47 -13.85 24.76
C MET A 611 12.51 -13.67 25.96
N ALA A 612 11.23 -13.41 25.70
CA ALA A 612 10.21 -13.31 26.75
C ALA A 612 10.10 -14.60 27.57
N SER A 613 10.11 -15.77 26.90
CA SER A 613 10.07 -17.07 27.58
C SER A 613 11.32 -17.34 28.43
N GLY A 614 12.50 -16.90 27.97
CA GLY A 614 13.75 -17.02 28.71
C GLY A 614 13.80 -16.13 29.95
N LEU A 615 13.28 -14.91 29.85
CA LEU A 615 13.15 -13.99 30.99
C LEU A 615 12.23 -14.55 32.08
N ASN A 616 11.09 -15.13 31.71
CA ASN A 616 10.18 -15.77 32.67
C ASN A 616 10.86 -16.94 33.41
N LYS A 617 11.56 -17.82 32.68
CA LYS A 617 12.32 -18.91 33.29
C LYS A 617 13.41 -18.42 34.25
N ASN A 618 14.09 -17.32 33.90
CA ASN A 618 15.08 -16.71 34.77
C ASN A 618 14.43 -16.11 36.03
N SER A 619 13.27 -15.47 35.90
CA SER A 619 12.50 -14.97 37.04
C SER A 619 12.09 -16.08 37.99
N GLU A 620 11.53 -17.18 37.47
CA GLU A 620 11.16 -18.37 38.25
C GLU A 620 12.38 -19.01 38.95
N MET A 621 13.53 -19.04 38.28
CA MET A 621 14.77 -19.55 38.84
C MET A 621 15.30 -18.66 39.97
N VAL A 622 15.20 -17.33 39.82
CA VAL A 622 15.56 -16.35 40.86
C VAL A 622 14.63 -16.49 42.06
N GLU A 623 13.32 -16.62 41.85
CA GLU A 623 12.35 -16.83 42.93
C GLU A 623 12.61 -18.14 43.70
N ARG A 624 12.87 -19.24 42.99
CA ARG A 624 13.27 -20.51 43.61
C ARG A 624 14.55 -20.38 44.41
N THR A 625 15.57 -19.73 43.86
CA THR A 625 16.86 -19.53 44.54
C THR A 625 16.67 -18.67 45.80
N ASN A 626 15.82 -17.64 45.74
CA ASN A 626 15.50 -16.81 46.91
C ASN A 626 14.69 -17.57 47.97
N GLN A 627 13.80 -18.49 47.58
CA GLN A 627 13.10 -19.37 48.52
C GLN A 627 14.04 -20.39 49.18
N GLU A 628 14.99 -20.97 48.43
CA GLU A 628 15.99 -21.89 48.97
C GLU A 628 16.96 -21.18 49.93
N ILE A 629 17.39 -19.96 49.61
CA ILE A 629 18.24 -19.14 50.50
C ILE A 629 17.45 -18.67 51.73
N GLY A 630 16.19 -18.23 51.56
CA GLY A 630 15.33 -17.78 52.64
C GLY A 630 14.85 -18.89 53.58
N GLY A 631 14.87 -20.14 53.14
CA GLY A 631 14.60 -21.32 53.99
C GLY A 631 15.83 -21.86 54.73
N THR A 632 17.02 -21.29 54.46
CA THR A 632 18.31 -21.70 55.07
C THR A 632 18.84 -20.69 56.09
N LEU A 633 18.17 -19.55 56.26
CA LEU A 633 18.37 -18.55 57.33
C LEU A 633 17.30 -18.72 58.41
#